data_AF-A0A9D7T024-F1
#
_entry.id   AF-A0A9D7T024-F1
#
_cell.length_a   1.000
_cell.length_b   1.000
_cell.length_c   1.000
_cell.angle_alpha   90.00
_cell.angle_beta   90.00
_cell.angle_gamma   90.00
#
_symmetry.space_group_name_H-M   'P 1'
#
loop_
_entity.id
_entity.type
_entity.pdbx_description
1 polymer ?
#
loop_
_entity_poly.entity_id
_entity_poly.type
_entity_poly.pdbx_seq_one_letter_code
_entity_poly.pdbx_strand_id
1 'polypeptide(L)'
;MKTSDKVTIAFWTVISVFFGTNLFHYSTKEMGMSHVYSFFLFCLLIYHLPKYFKSPHFLNSLALGGILGWIVLIRPTNIILCLLVLLYNVYTIASFRERIRFFITNYKSVLTIMLAGFIMFIPQLMYWKEMTGHWIYYSYTDEGFKYWNKPKIFAVLFDVQNGLLLYSPMVILMLIGVLYGLKNKKFHSPAILLIFILATYAFASWWAWWFGGAFGHRSYVEYYAILAIPLAGLIQKVFSSPRRIVRISFQLLLILLMVYSVRLSYLYTSLGGPWDGADWRWNWDKYAWIMSYFFKIW
;
A
#
# COMPACT_ATOMS: atom_id res chain seq x y z
N MET A 1 -9.50 -22.54 15.36
CA MET A 1 -8.70 -22.66 14.11
C MET A 1 -7.37 -23.28 14.47
N LYS A 2 -6.98 -24.38 13.82
CA LYS A 2 -5.74 -25.08 14.15
C LYS A 2 -4.54 -24.21 13.75
N THR A 3 -3.40 -24.38 14.41
CA THR A 3 -2.17 -23.61 14.10
C THR A 3 -1.73 -23.80 12.66
N SER A 4 -1.90 -25.01 12.10
CA SER A 4 -1.66 -25.33 10.69
C SER A 4 -2.45 -24.43 9.72
N ASP A 5 -3.70 -24.13 10.04
CA ASP A 5 -4.58 -23.33 9.19
C ASP A 5 -4.12 -21.87 9.17
N LYS A 6 -3.64 -21.35 10.31
CA LYS A 6 -3.08 -20.00 10.42
C LYS A 6 -1.84 -19.84 9.54
N VAL A 7 -0.92 -20.81 9.62
CA VAL A 7 0.31 -20.82 8.80
C VAL A 7 -0.04 -20.87 7.32
N THR A 8 -1.03 -21.69 6.93
CA THR A 8 -1.46 -21.82 5.54
C THR A 8 -2.05 -20.51 5.00
N ILE A 9 -2.93 -19.85 5.76
CA ILE A 9 -3.51 -18.55 5.37
C ILE A 9 -2.43 -17.47 5.26
N ALA A 10 -1.52 -17.41 6.23
CA ALA A 10 -0.41 -16.46 6.21
C ALA A 10 0.50 -16.68 5.00
N PHE A 11 0.88 -17.93 4.72
CA PHE A 11 1.66 -18.30 3.55
C PHE A 11 1.01 -17.82 2.26
N TRP A 12 -0.25 -18.20 2.02
CA TRP A 12 -0.98 -17.80 0.81
C TRP A 12 -1.12 -16.28 0.69
N THR A 13 -1.30 -15.57 1.80
CA THR A 13 -1.42 -14.10 1.80
C THR A 13 -0.09 -13.46 1.40
N VAL A 14 1.01 -13.86 2.04
CA VAL A 14 2.34 -13.28 1.78
C VAL A 14 2.77 -13.53 0.35
N ILE A 15 2.66 -14.75 -0.17
CA ILE A 15 3.04 -15.04 -1.56
C ILE A 15 2.13 -14.32 -2.55
N SER A 16 0.83 -14.19 -2.25
CA SER A 16 -0.12 -13.49 -3.13
C SER A 16 0.15 -12.00 -3.18
N VAL A 17 0.51 -11.38 -2.03
CA VAL A 17 0.92 -9.97 -1.99
C VAL A 17 2.23 -9.78 -2.74
N PHE A 18 3.23 -10.63 -2.49
CA PHE A 18 4.54 -10.49 -3.11
C PHE A 18 4.49 -10.70 -4.63
N PHE A 19 4.04 -11.87 -5.08
CA PHE A 19 4.04 -12.23 -6.50
C PHE A 19 2.82 -11.73 -7.27
N GLY A 20 1.69 -11.43 -6.62
CA GLY A 20 0.46 -10.98 -7.28
C GLY A 20 0.31 -9.46 -7.38
N THR A 21 1.32 -8.70 -6.97
CA THR A 21 1.30 -7.23 -7.06
C THR A 21 2.62 -6.70 -7.59
N ASN A 22 2.69 -5.39 -7.77
CA ASN A 22 3.91 -4.69 -8.16
C ASN A 22 5.05 -4.85 -7.14
N LEU A 23 4.79 -5.32 -5.91
CA LEU A 23 5.81 -5.49 -4.87
C LEU A 23 7.00 -6.36 -5.35
N PHE A 24 6.74 -7.43 -6.10
CA PHE A 24 7.80 -8.26 -6.69
C PHE A 24 8.75 -7.43 -7.56
N HIS A 25 8.21 -6.59 -8.45
CA HIS A 25 8.99 -5.76 -9.36
C HIS A 25 9.87 -4.76 -8.60
N TYR A 26 9.28 -3.99 -7.68
CA TYR A 26 10.02 -3.00 -6.90
C TYR A 26 11.02 -3.62 -5.92
N SER A 27 10.86 -4.90 -5.56
CA SER A 27 11.83 -5.62 -4.72
C SER A 27 13.00 -6.22 -5.49
N THR A 28 12.84 -6.50 -6.79
CA THR A 28 13.82 -7.27 -7.57
C THR A 28 14.47 -6.49 -8.70
N LYS A 29 13.79 -5.49 -9.26
CA LYS A 29 14.25 -4.71 -10.41
C LYS A 29 14.49 -3.24 -10.07
N GLU A 30 13.58 -2.63 -9.33
CA GLU A 30 13.67 -1.22 -8.93
C GLU A 30 13.92 -1.05 -7.41
N MET A 31 14.87 -1.82 -6.87
CA MET A 31 15.17 -1.83 -5.42
C MET A 31 15.73 -0.51 -4.87
N GLY A 32 16.22 0.38 -5.74
CA GLY A 32 16.66 1.72 -5.36
C GLY A 32 15.52 2.68 -5.03
N MET A 33 14.28 2.32 -5.38
CA MET A 33 13.10 3.15 -5.10
C MET A 33 12.66 3.05 -3.64
N SER A 34 12.02 4.10 -3.13
CA SER A 34 11.60 4.22 -1.73
C SER A 34 10.46 3.27 -1.30
N HIS A 35 9.83 2.59 -2.26
CA HIS A 35 8.60 1.82 -2.07
C HIS A 35 8.74 0.60 -1.15
N VAL A 36 9.81 -0.21 -1.32
CA VAL A 36 9.98 -1.44 -0.53
C VAL A 36 10.32 -1.12 0.93
N TYR A 37 11.11 -0.07 1.16
CA TYR A 37 11.39 0.44 2.50
C TYR A 37 10.13 0.99 3.17
N SER A 38 9.30 1.72 2.41
CA SER A 38 7.99 2.19 2.88
C SER A 38 7.06 1.02 3.21
N PHE A 39 7.01 -0.02 2.36
CA PHE A 39 6.23 -1.24 2.59
C PHE A 39 6.65 -1.95 3.89
N PHE A 40 7.95 -2.06 4.14
CA PHE A 40 8.47 -2.59 5.41
C PHE A 40 7.96 -1.78 6.61
N LEU A 41 8.05 -0.45 6.56
CA LEU A 41 7.57 0.40 7.64
C LEU A 41 6.05 0.30 7.85
N PHE A 42 5.26 0.14 6.79
CA PHE A 42 3.82 -0.12 6.91
C PHE A 42 3.55 -1.47 7.61
N CYS A 43 4.28 -2.53 7.23
CA CYS A 43 4.21 -3.82 7.91
C CYS A 43 4.59 -3.70 9.40
N LEU A 44 5.68 -2.96 9.69
CA LEU A 44 6.16 -2.72 11.05
C LEU A 44 5.13 -1.94 11.88
N LEU A 45 4.48 -0.93 11.28
CA LEU A 45 3.37 -0.21 11.92
C LEU A 45 2.23 -1.17 12.27
N ILE A 46 1.74 -1.96 11.31
CA ILE A 46 0.64 -2.90 11.53
C ILE A 46 0.99 -3.91 12.63
N TYR A 47 2.23 -4.40 12.67
CA TYR A 47 2.73 -5.32 13.68
C TYR A 47 2.82 -4.68 15.08
N HIS A 48 3.24 -3.42 15.16
CA HIS A 48 3.43 -2.72 16.43
C HIS A 48 2.14 -2.15 17.02
N LEU A 49 1.18 -1.80 16.18
CA LEU A 49 -0.05 -1.11 16.56
C LEU A 49 -0.89 -1.84 17.65
N PRO A 50 -1.07 -3.16 17.63
CA PRO A 50 -1.73 -3.88 18.72
C PRO A 50 -0.98 -3.79 20.05
N LYS A 51 0.37 -3.78 20.02
CA LYS A 51 1.21 -3.69 21.22
C LYS A 51 1.06 -2.32 21.88
N TYR A 52 1.05 -1.26 21.07
CA TYR A 52 0.81 0.10 21.54
C TYR A 52 -0.56 0.24 22.21
N PHE A 53 -1.64 -0.24 21.57
CA PHE A 53 -2.97 -0.13 22.16
C PHE A 53 -3.17 -1.00 23.41
N LYS A 54 -2.42 -2.10 23.54
CA LYS A 54 -2.41 -2.89 24.78
C LYS A 54 -1.64 -2.21 25.91
N SER A 55 -0.58 -1.46 25.60
CA SER A 55 0.27 -0.78 26.58
C SER A 55 0.88 0.50 25.99
N PRO A 56 0.24 1.68 26.18
CA PRO A 56 0.74 2.97 25.68
C PRO A 56 1.83 3.56 26.60
N HIS A 57 2.82 2.74 26.95
CA HIS A 57 3.97 3.20 27.74
C HIS A 57 5.03 3.87 26.83
N PHE A 58 6.03 4.50 27.45
CA PHE A 58 7.02 5.33 26.76
C PHE A 58 7.70 4.65 25.56
N LEU A 59 8.24 3.42 25.70
CA LEU A 59 8.96 2.76 24.59
C LEU A 59 8.04 2.41 23.42
N ASN A 60 6.82 1.94 23.70
CA ASN A 60 5.84 1.67 22.63
C ASN A 60 5.43 2.95 21.90
N SER A 61 5.34 4.07 22.63
CA SER A 61 4.99 5.38 22.09
C SER A 61 6.14 5.96 21.25
N LEU A 62 7.37 5.83 21.74
CA LEU A 62 8.61 6.20 21.04
C LEU A 62 8.74 5.41 19.73
N ALA A 63 8.56 4.09 19.79
CA ALA A 63 8.60 3.23 18.61
C ALA A 63 7.49 3.59 17.60
N LEU A 64 6.25 3.81 18.06
CA LEU A 64 5.15 4.20 17.17
C LEU A 64 5.41 5.55 16.50
N GLY A 65 5.87 6.55 17.25
CA GLY A 65 6.24 7.86 16.71
C GLY A 65 7.39 7.80 15.74
N GLY A 66 8.45 7.06 16.06
CA GLY A 66 9.58 6.84 15.15
C GLY A 66 9.15 6.17 13.85
N ILE A 67 8.31 5.12 13.91
CA ILE A 67 7.77 4.45 12.72
C ILE A 67 6.95 5.43 11.86
N LEU A 68 6.02 6.17 12.46
CA LEU A 68 5.17 7.12 11.73
C LEU A 68 5.98 8.28 11.15
N GLY A 69 6.91 8.85 11.92
CA GLY A 69 7.82 9.89 11.47
C GLY A 69 8.64 9.43 10.28
N TRP A 70 9.16 8.21 10.32
CA TRP A 70 9.93 7.65 9.21
C TRP A 70 9.06 7.40 7.97
N ILE A 71 7.84 6.91 8.13
CA ILE A 71 6.88 6.72 7.03
C ILE A 71 6.62 8.05 6.30
N VAL A 72 6.34 9.11 7.05
CA VAL A 72 6.06 10.44 6.48
C VAL A 72 7.33 11.08 5.91
N LEU A 73 8.49 10.86 6.53
CA LEU A 73 9.77 11.34 6.04
C LEU A 73 10.11 10.78 4.67
N ILE A 74 9.96 9.45 4.48
CA ILE A 74 10.23 8.81 3.18
C ILE A 74 9.24 9.32 2.13
N ARG A 75 7.96 9.45 2.49
CA ARG A 75 6.91 9.97 1.59
C ARG A 75 5.87 10.78 2.37
N PRO A 76 5.82 12.11 2.21
CA PRO A 76 4.87 12.95 2.94
C PRO A 76 3.40 12.57 2.71
N THR A 77 3.06 12.07 1.51
CA THR A 77 1.71 11.58 1.18
C THR A 77 1.26 10.40 2.05
N ASN A 78 2.21 9.64 2.62
CA ASN A 78 1.90 8.49 3.48
C ASN A 78 1.43 8.91 4.88
N ILE A 79 1.35 10.21 5.19
CA ILE A 79 0.66 10.73 6.38
C ILE A 79 -0.79 10.25 6.49
N ILE A 80 -1.43 9.90 5.37
CA ILE A 80 -2.77 9.28 5.34
C ILE A 80 -2.82 8.02 6.22
N LEU A 81 -1.70 7.29 6.36
CA LEU A 81 -1.62 6.09 7.20
C LEU A 81 -1.79 6.38 8.69
N CYS A 82 -1.58 7.62 9.17
CA CYS A 82 -1.91 8.00 10.55
C CYS A 82 -3.39 7.76 10.87
N LEU A 83 -4.28 7.77 9.86
CA LEU A 83 -5.67 7.37 10.02
C LEU A 83 -5.84 5.92 10.46
N LEU A 84 -4.89 5.03 10.14
CA LEU A 84 -4.93 3.64 10.63
C LEU A 84 -4.76 3.60 12.14
N VAL A 85 -3.88 4.43 12.70
CA VAL A 85 -3.69 4.56 14.15
C VAL A 85 -4.96 5.12 14.78
N LEU A 86 -5.53 6.17 14.19
CA LEU A 86 -6.77 6.76 14.69
C LEU A 86 -7.97 5.82 14.60
N LEU A 87 -8.08 4.99 13.57
CA LEU A 87 -9.27 4.18 13.28
C LEU A 87 -9.06 2.68 13.52
N TYR A 88 -7.97 2.31 14.18
CA TYR A 88 -7.65 0.91 14.48
C TYR A 88 -8.78 0.26 15.29
N ASN A 89 -9.41 -0.79 14.75
CA ASN A 89 -10.56 -1.48 15.35
C ASN A 89 -11.79 -0.61 15.65
N VAL A 90 -11.96 0.51 14.93
CA VAL A 90 -13.14 1.38 15.05
C VAL A 90 -14.18 0.97 14.00
N TYR A 91 -15.38 0.59 14.46
CA TYR A 91 -16.49 0.16 13.59
C TYR A 91 -17.80 0.90 13.87
N THR A 92 -17.87 1.69 14.94
CA THR A 92 -19.05 2.45 15.37
C THR A 92 -18.64 3.81 15.95
N ILE A 93 -19.60 4.75 16.01
CA ILE A 93 -19.40 6.07 16.64
C ILE A 93 -18.98 5.92 18.11
N ALA A 94 -19.54 4.93 18.83
CA ALA A 94 -19.16 4.63 20.21
C ALA A 94 -17.67 4.23 20.32
N SER A 95 -17.22 3.27 19.49
CA SER A 95 -15.80 2.87 19.47
C SER A 95 -14.86 4.00 19.06
N PHE A 96 -15.33 4.94 18.23
CA PHE A 96 -14.57 6.13 17.87
C PHE A 96 -14.42 7.08 19.06
N ARG A 97 -15.49 7.33 19.82
CA ARG A 97 -15.44 8.15 21.04
C ARG A 97 -14.51 7.54 22.10
N GLU A 98 -14.52 6.23 22.27
CA GLU A 98 -13.58 5.52 23.16
C GLU A 98 -12.12 5.69 22.70
N ARG A 99 -11.88 5.62 21.40
CA ARG A 99 -10.56 5.85 20.82
C ARG A 99 -10.05 7.28 21.03
N ILE A 100 -10.91 8.28 20.88
CA ILE A 100 -10.57 9.68 21.20
C ILE A 100 -10.28 9.82 22.70
N ARG A 101 -11.13 9.25 23.56
CA ARG A 101 -10.91 9.24 25.01
C ARG A 101 -9.57 8.60 25.38
N PHE A 102 -9.20 7.48 24.74
CA PHE A 102 -7.91 6.82 24.94
C PHE A 102 -6.71 7.74 24.67
N PHE A 103 -6.75 8.55 23.60
CA PHE A 103 -5.66 9.48 23.33
C PHE A 103 -5.62 10.66 24.30
N ILE A 104 -6.78 11.17 24.72
CA ILE A 104 -6.88 12.24 25.72
C ILE A 104 -6.33 11.77 27.08
N THR A 105 -6.73 10.57 27.53
CA THR A 105 -6.24 10.02 28.81
C THR A 105 -4.76 9.68 28.77
N ASN A 106 -4.23 9.31 27.61
CA ASN A 106 -2.82 9.00 27.41
C ASN A 106 -2.05 10.13 26.69
N TYR A 107 -2.35 11.40 26.98
CA TYR A 107 -1.73 12.55 26.28
C TYR A 107 -0.19 12.54 26.32
N LYS A 108 0.44 12.04 27.39
CA LYS A 108 1.90 11.89 27.50
C LYS A 108 2.46 10.94 26.44
N SER A 109 1.72 9.86 26.16
CA SER A 109 2.05 8.93 25.07
C SER A 109 1.93 9.64 23.71
N VAL A 110 0.86 10.40 23.49
CA VAL A 110 0.68 11.19 22.25
C VAL A 110 1.81 12.20 22.04
N LEU A 111 2.20 12.91 23.09
CA LEU A 111 3.34 13.83 23.04
C LEU A 111 4.64 13.08 22.71
N THR A 112 4.85 11.91 23.31
CA THR A 112 6.02 11.05 23.00
C THR A 112 6.01 10.63 21.53
N ILE A 113 4.86 10.24 20.97
CA ILE A 113 4.71 9.89 19.55
C ILE A 113 5.06 11.10 18.66
N MET A 114 4.55 12.28 18.99
CA MET A 114 4.82 13.50 18.23
C MET A 114 6.30 13.88 18.25
N LEU A 115 6.93 13.87 19.43
CA LEU A 115 8.35 14.19 19.60
C LEU A 115 9.24 13.17 18.87
N ALA A 116 8.96 11.88 19.05
CA ALA A 116 9.68 10.82 18.35
C ALA A 116 9.54 10.91 16.83
N GLY A 117 8.34 11.21 16.34
CA GLY A 117 8.08 11.43 14.92
C GLY A 117 8.84 12.64 14.39
N PHE A 118 8.84 13.76 15.12
CA PHE A 118 9.56 14.98 14.75
C PHE A 118 11.08 14.77 14.72
N ILE A 119 11.65 14.00 15.66
CA ILE A 119 13.07 13.67 15.68
C ILE A 119 13.52 13.01 14.37
N MET A 120 12.68 12.19 13.75
CA MET A 120 13.00 11.58 12.46
C MET A 120 13.21 12.61 11.34
N PHE A 121 12.62 13.81 11.43
CA PHE A 121 12.81 14.87 10.44
C PHE A 121 14.08 15.68 10.65
N ILE A 122 14.72 15.62 11.83
CA ILE A 122 15.90 16.44 12.15
C ILE A 122 17.01 16.26 11.10
N PRO A 123 17.40 15.04 10.67
CA PRO A 123 18.43 14.88 9.63
C PRO A 123 18.08 15.58 8.32
N GLN A 124 16.81 15.52 7.89
CA GLN A 124 16.35 16.17 6.66
C GLN A 124 16.33 17.70 6.79
N LEU A 125 15.90 18.22 7.95
CA LEU A 125 15.91 19.65 8.24
C LEU A 125 17.33 20.22 8.28
N MET A 126 18.27 19.50 8.89
CA MET A 126 19.69 19.86 8.90
C MET A 126 20.27 19.85 7.49
N TYR A 127 19.96 18.83 6.69
CA TYR A 127 20.38 18.76 5.28
C TYR A 127 19.87 19.96 4.46
N TRP A 128 18.59 20.31 4.59
CA TRP A 128 18.05 21.48 3.90
C TRP A 128 18.70 22.78 4.37
N LYS A 129 18.94 22.91 5.68
CA LYS A 129 19.58 24.10 6.23
C LYS A 129 20.99 24.30 5.68
N GLU A 130 21.76 23.22 5.58
CA GLU A 130 23.11 23.22 5.04
C GLU A 130 23.11 23.52 3.53
N MET A 131 22.27 22.84 2.75
CA MET A 131 22.32 22.92 1.29
C MET A 131 21.63 24.15 0.70
N THR A 132 20.61 24.68 1.37
CA THR A 132 19.73 25.73 0.82
C THR A 132 19.68 26.98 1.68
N GLY A 133 20.25 26.95 2.89
CA GLY A 133 20.13 28.02 3.88
C GLY A 133 18.78 28.05 4.62
N HIS A 134 17.80 27.24 4.20
CA HIS A 134 16.44 27.20 4.76
C HIS A 134 16.16 25.88 5.49
N TRP A 135 15.43 25.93 6.60
CA TRP A 135 15.05 24.72 7.35
C TRP A 135 14.00 23.86 6.64
N ILE A 136 13.21 24.44 5.73
CA ILE A 136 12.24 23.74 4.90
C ILE A 136 12.44 24.23 3.48
N TYR A 137 12.61 23.32 2.53
CA TYR A 137 12.81 23.63 1.13
C TYR A 137 11.91 22.78 0.25
N TYR A 138 11.07 23.43 -0.57
CA TYR A 138 10.18 22.75 -1.50
C TYR A 138 10.89 22.60 -2.85
N SER A 139 11.34 21.38 -3.16
CA SER A 139 12.09 21.08 -4.39
C SER A 139 11.22 20.93 -5.64
N TYR A 140 9.90 20.98 -5.49
CA TYR A 140 8.90 20.63 -6.50
C TYR A 140 8.25 21.89 -7.09
N THR A 141 9.02 22.79 -7.70
CA THR A 141 8.58 24.16 -8.07
C THR A 141 7.21 24.22 -8.77
N ASP A 142 7.08 23.59 -9.93
CA ASP A 142 5.86 23.61 -10.76
C ASP A 142 5.03 22.32 -10.61
N GLU A 143 5.44 21.45 -9.70
CA GLU A 143 4.79 20.18 -9.44
C GLU A 143 3.84 20.30 -8.24
N GLY A 144 2.67 19.70 -8.34
CA GLY A 144 1.67 19.78 -7.28
C GLY A 144 0.39 19.03 -7.58
N PHE A 145 -0.64 19.25 -6.76
CA PHE A 145 -1.96 18.64 -6.92
C PHE A 145 -2.84 19.38 -7.93
N LYS A 146 -2.37 19.52 -9.17
CA LYS A 146 -3.07 20.22 -10.26
C LYS A 146 -4.47 19.67 -10.56
N TYR A 147 -4.67 18.37 -10.34
CA TYR A 147 -5.95 17.69 -10.61
C TYR A 147 -6.83 17.55 -9.37
N TRP A 148 -6.60 18.30 -8.29
CA TRP A 148 -7.41 18.23 -7.06
C TRP A 148 -8.93 18.30 -7.33
N ASN A 149 -9.39 19.25 -8.14
CA ASN A 149 -10.81 19.41 -8.45
C ASN A 149 -11.32 18.46 -9.55
N LYS A 150 -10.42 17.80 -10.29
CA LYS A 150 -10.75 16.89 -11.40
C LYS A 150 -9.81 15.68 -11.37
N PRO A 151 -9.83 14.87 -10.31
CA PRO A 151 -8.86 13.81 -10.09
C PRO A 151 -9.00 12.72 -11.16
N LYS A 152 -7.87 12.21 -11.65
CA LYS A 152 -7.78 11.18 -12.69
C LYS A 152 -7.99 9.77 -12.13
N ILE A 153 -9.05 9.55 -11.35
CA ILE A 153 -9.29 8.31 -10.59
C ILE A 153 -9.36 7.09 -11.50
N PHE A 154 -10.15 7.16 -12.58
CA PHE A 154 -10.26 6.06 -13.53
C PHE A 154 -8.92 5.70 -14.17
N ALA A 155 -8.11 6.72 -14.48
CA ALA A 155 -6.80 6.50 -15.09
C ALA A 155 -5.84 5.82 -14.09
N VAL A 156 -5.78 6.32 -12.85
CA VAL A 156 -5.00 5.69 -11.76
C VAL A 156 -5.36 4.21 -11.55
N LEU A 157 -6.62 3.83 -11.73
CA LEU A 157 -7.08 2.46 -11.48
C LEU A 157 -6.97 1.54 -12.71
N PHE A 158 -7.18 2.04 -13.92
CA PHE A 158 -7.42 1.22 -15.11
C PHE A 158 -6.60 1.59 -16.35
N ASP A 159 -5.84 2.68 -16.32
CA ASP A 159 -5.10 3.12 -17.50
C ASP A 159 -4.08 2.05 -17.95
N VAL A 160 -3.93 1.93 -19.27
CA VAL A 160 -3.02 0.98 -19.90
C VAL A 160 -1.55 1.33 -19.72
N GLN A 161 -1.24 2.51 -19.21
CA GLN A 161 0.13 2.93 -18.96
C GLN A 161 0.65 2.40 -17.65
N ASN A 162 -0.15 2.52 -16.59
CA ASN A 162 0.29 2.20 -15.25
C ASN A 162 -0.87 1.95 -14.26
N GLY A 163 -2.09 1.73 -14.74
CA GLY A 163 -3.30 1.61 -13.90
C GLY A 163 -3.23 0.44 -12.91
N LEU A 164 -3.58 0.69 -11.65
CA LEU A 164 -3.39 -0.27 -10.55
C LEU A 164 -3.91 -1.68 -10.84
N LEU A 165 -5.15 -1.79 -11.34
CA LEU A 165 -5.84 -3.08 -11.46
C LEU A 165 -5.38 -3.89 -12.68
N LEU A 166 -4.76 -3.23 -13.67
CA LEU A 166 -4.19 -3.91 -14.83
C LEU A 166 -2.89 -4.63 -14.46
N TYR A 167 -2.00 -3.99 -13.68
CA TYR A 167 -0.70 -4.60 -13.32
C TYR A 167 -0.71 -5.36 -12.00
N SER A 168 -1.72 -5.13 -11.15
CA SER A 168 -1.88 -5.81 -9.86
C SER A 168 -3.33 -6.26 -9.65
N PRO A 169 -3.87 -7.17 -10.48
CA PRO A 169 -5.26 -7.63 -10.36
C PRO A 169 -5.55 -8.34 -9.03
N MET A 170 -4.53 -8.81 -8.29
CA MET A 170 -4.68 -9.31 -6.92
C MET A 170 -5.37 -8.28 -5.99
N VAL A 171 -5.20 -6.98 -6.26
CA VAL A 171 -5.86 -5.91 -5.51
C VAL A 171 -7.39 -6.04 -5.56
N ILE A 172 -7.97 -6.59 -6.63
CA ILE A 172 -9.41 -6.86 -6.70
C ILE A 172 -9.83 -7.81 -5.57
N LEU A 173 -9.06 -8.88 -5.33
CA LEU A 173 -9.32 -9.81 -4.23
C LEU A 173 -9.10 -9.15 -2.87
N MET A 174 -8.11 -8.27 -2.74
CA MET A 174 -7.91 -7.48 -1.52
C MET A 174 -9.11 -6.58 -1.23
N LEU A 175 -9.65 -5.88 -2.24
CA LEU A 175 -10.84 -5.03 -2.12
C LEU A 175 -12.10 -5.84 -1.83
N ILE A 176 -12.27 -7.03 -2.42
CA ILE A 176 -13.34 -7.96 -2.03
C ILE A 176 -13.22 -8.35 -0.56
N GLY A 177 -11.99 -8.59 -0.08
CA GLY A 177 -11.71 -8.81 1.34
C GLY A 177 -12.10 -7.62 2.21
N VAL A 178 -11.87 -6.39 1.74
CA VAL A 178 -12.30 -5.16 2.43
C VAL A 178 -13.81 -5.14 2.54
N LEU A 179 -14.55 -5.33 1.44
CA LEU A 179 -16.01 -5.37 1.43
C LEU A 179 -16.58 -6.47 2.34
N TYR A 180 -15.96 -7.65 2.32
CA TYR A 180 -16.30 -8.73 3.25
C TYR A 180 -16.09 -8.30 4.71
N GLY A 181 -14.96 -7.68 5.04
CA GLY A 181 -14.70 -7.19 6.39
C GLY A 181 -15.60 -6.03 6.82
N LEU A 182 -16.06 -5.16 5.91
CA LEU A 182 -17.06 -4.12 6.21
C LEU A 182 -18.38 -4.74 6.69
N LYS A 183 -18.91 -5.70 5.92
CA LYS A 183 -20.15 -6.40 6.26
C LYS A 183 -20.08 -7.11 7.61
N ASN A 184 -18.90 -7.59 7.98
CA ASN A 184 -18.69 -8.40 9.19
C ASN A 184 -18.04 -7.63 10.36
N LYS A 185 -17.77 -6.32 10.21
CA LYS A 185 -17.03 -5.50 11.19
C LYS A 185 -15.68 -6.13 11.60
N LYS A 186 -14.89 -6.56 10.61
CA LYS A 186 -13.59 -7.23 10.79
C LYS A 186 -12.48 -6.57 9.97
N PHE A 187 -11.25 -7.00 10.23
CA PHE A 187 -10.06 -6.73 9.42
C PHE A 187 -9.69 -5.25 9.27
N HIS A 188 -10.17 -4.39 10.18
CA HIS A 188 -9.98 -2.94 10.11
C HIS A 188 -10.52 -2.33 8.80
N SER A 189 -11.46 -3.01 8.14
CA SER A 189 -11.92 -2.65 6.80
C SER A 189 -12.42 -1.21 6.63
N PRO A 190 -13.14 -0.58 7.59
CA PRO A 190 -13.54 0.82 7.44
C PRO A 190 -12.33 1.76 7.31
N ALA A 191 -11.31 1.57 8.16
CA ALA A 191 -10.09 2.36 8.13
C ALA A 191 -9.31 2.12 6.83
N ILE A 192 -9.14 0.86 6.44
CA ILE A 192 -8.41 0.48 5.21
C ILE A 192 -9.12 1.03 3.97
N LEU A 193 -10.44 0.94 3.90
CA LEU A 193 -11.21 1.50 2.78
C LEU A 193 -11.04 3.03 2.71
N LEU A 194 -11.17 3.72 3.84
CA LEU A 194 -10.98 5.18 3.89
C LEU A 194 -9.57 5.56 3.43
N ILE A 195 -8.54 4.89 3.93
CA ILE A 195 -7.14 5.12 3.54
C ILE A 195 -6.95 4.86 2.04
N PHE A 196 -7.52 3.78 1.51
CA PHE A 196 -7.43 3.46 0.09
C PHE A 196 -8.09 4.54 -0.78
N ILE A 197 -9.28 5.01 -0.40
CA ILE A 197 -10.00 6.09 -1.12
C ILE A 197 -9.19 7.39 -1.09
N LEU A 198 -8.70 7.80 0.08
CA LEU A 198 -7.93 9.04 0.23
C LEU A 198 -6.60 8.98 -0.51
N ALA A 199 -5.90 7.84 -0.44
CA ALA A 199 -4.66 7.62 -1.19
C ALA A 199 -4.93 7.66 -2.70
N THR A 200 -5.96 6.97 -3.17
CA THR A 200 -6.38 7.00 -4.59
C THR A 200 -6.67 8.43 -5.05
N TYR A 201 -7.42 9.19 -4.26
CA TYR A 201 -7.74 10.58 -4.55
C TYR A 201 -6.49 11.46 -4.61
N ALA A 202 -5.57 11.31 -3.65
CA ALA A 202 -4.30 12.04 -3.64
C ALA A 202 -3.47 11.72 -4.88
N PHE A 203 -3.30 10.43 -5.22
CA PHE A 203 -2.55 10.00 -6.40
C PHE A 203 -3.17 10.51 -7.69
N ALA A 204 -4.50 10.44 -7.80
CA ALA A 204 -5.25 10.92 -8.95
C ALA A 204 -5.25 12.46 -9.08
N SER A 205 -4.97 13.18 -8.00
CA SER A 205 -4.91 14.63 -7.97
C SER A 205 -3.53 15.18 -8.31
N TRP A 206 -2.48 14.35 -8.25
CA TRP A 206 -1.11 14.74 -8.56
C TRP A 206 -0.93 15.10 -10.04
N TRP A 207 -0.08 16.09 -10.35
CA TRP A 207 0.14 16.59 -11.72
C TRP A 207 0.53 15.46 -12.70
N ALA A 208 1.35 14.52 -12.24
CA ALA A 208 1.72 13.31 -12.94
C ALA A 208 0.99 12.13 -12.29
N TRP A 209 -0.32 12.04 -12.48
CA TRP A 209 -1.15 10.95 -11.95
C TRP A 209 -0.64 9.56 -12.37
N TRP A 210 0.12 9.47 -13.47
CA TRP A 210 0.75 8.24 -13.96
C TRP A 210 2.13 7.94 -13.32
N PHE A 211 2.65 8.82 -12.47
CA PHE A 211 3.91 8.66 -11.74
C PHE A 211 5.15 8.29 -12.59
N GLY A 212 5.24 8.84 -13.82
CA GLY A 212 6.40 8.68 -14.71
C GLY A 212 6.53 7.28 -15.33
N GLY A 213 7.75 6.89 -15.71
CA GLY A 213 8.09 5.53 -16.12
C GLY A 213 8.02 4.59 -14.91
N ALA A 214 6.90 3.90 -14.75
CA ALA A 214 6.64 3.06 -13.59
C ALA A 214 5.96 1.76 -14.04
N PHE A 215 6.44 0.62 -13.52
CA PHE A 215 5.71 -0.64 -13.66
C PHE A 215 4.46 -0.61 -12.76
N GLY A 216 3.31 -0.52 -13.41
CA GLY A 216 2.02 -0.33 -12.74
C GLY A 216 2.00 0.90 -11.83
N HIS A 217 0.99 0.96 -10.96
CA HIS A 217 0.80 2.15 -10.14
C HIS A 217 1.67 2.10 -8.87
N ARG A 218 2.95 2.50 -9.00
CA ARG A 218 3.98 2.38 -7.96
C ARG A 218 3.62 2.95 -6.59
N SER A 219 2.81 4.00 -6.55
CA SER A 219 2.39 4.66 -5.30
C SER A 219 1.54 3.77 -4.39
N TYR A 220 1.04 2.62 -4.85
CA TYR A 220 0.29 1.67 -4.01
C TYR A 220 1.14 0.59 -3.35
N VAL A 221 2.43 0.48 -3.69
CA VAL A 221 3.28 -0.65 -3.25
C VAL A 221 3.26 -0.82 -1.73
N GLU A 222 3.45 0.25 -0.98
CA GLU A 222 3.38 0.21 0.48
C GLU A 222 1.97 -0.06 1.03
N TYR A 223 0.91 0.32 0.31
CA TYR A 223 -0.48 0.11 0.72
C TYR A 223 -0.92 -1.35 0.64
N TYR A 224 -0.18 -2.19 -0.09
CA TYR A 224 -0.43 -3.63 -0.07
C TYR A 224 -0.25 -4.25 1.32
N ALA A 225 0.55 -3.63 2.20
CA ALA A 225 0.72 -4.08 3.58
C ALA A 225 -0.60 -4.04 4.37
N ILE A 226 -1.35 -2.94 4.28
CA ILE A 226 -2.66 -2.84 4.95
C ILE A 226 -3.71 -3.70 4.26
N LEU A 227 -3.67 -3.80 2.92
CA LEU A 227 -4.60 -4.61 2.13
C LEU A 227 -4.37 -6.13 2.29
N ALA A 228 -3.20 -6.55 2.77
CA ALA A 228 -2.92 -7.95 3.08
C ALA A 228 -3.85 -8.52 4.17
N ILE A 229 -4.28 -7.69 5.12
CA ILE A 229 -5.15 -8.10 6.23
C ILE A 229 -6.54 -8.55 5.75
N PRO A 230 -7.29 -7.73 4.97
CA PRO A 230 -8.57 -8.17 4.40
C PRO A 230 -8.41 -9.34 3.41
N LEU A 231 -7.29 -9.42 2.66
CA LEU A 231 -7.00 -10.57 1.81
C LEU A 231 -6.87 -11.87 2.63
N ALA A 232 -6.13 -11.83 3.75
CA ALA A 232 -6.03 -12.97 4.65
C ALA A 232 -7.40 -13.40 5.19
N GLY A 233 -8.26 -12.42 5.51
CA GLY A 233 -9.65 -12.67 5.91
C GLY A 233 -10.48 -13.35 4.82
N LEU A 234 -10.32 -12.93 3.56
CA LEU A 234 -10.97 -13.55 2.41
C LEU A 234 -10.46 -14.98 2.19
N ILE A 235 -9.14 -15.19 2.21
CA ILE A 235 -8.51 -16.53 2.09
C ILE A 235 -9.04 -17.44 3.19
N GLN A 236 -9.06 -16.97 4.44
CA GLN A 236 -9.62 -17.73 5.57
C GLN A 236 -11.07 -18.14 5.30
N LYS A 237 -11.91 -17.20 4.84
CA LYS A 237 -13.32 -17.47 4.56
C LYS A 237 -13.47 -18.53 3.47
N VAL A 238 -12.72 -18.43 2.38
CA VAL A 238 -12.80 -19.40 1.27
C VAL A 238 -12.25 -20.76 1.67
N PHE A 239 -11.12 -20.82 2.38
CA PHE A 239 -10.50 -22.09 2.80
C PHE A 239 -11.30 -22.83 3.86
N SER A 240 -12.15 -22.11 4.61
CA SER A 240 -13.13 -22.73 5.52
C SER A 240 -14.33 -23.37 4.80
N SER A 241 -14.47 -23.19 3.49
CA SER A 241 -15.57 -23.79 2.72
C SER A 241 -15.50 -25.32 2.75
N PRO A 242 -16.64 -26.02 2.98
CA PRO A 242 -16.67 -27.49 2.93
C PRO A 242 -16.46 -28.03 1.50
N ARG A 243 -16.74 -27.21 0.47
CA ARG A 243 -16.64 -27.61 -0.93
C ARG A 243 -15.18 -27.56 -1.40
N ARG A 244 -14.57 -28.73 -1.60
CA ARG A 244 -13.18 -28.85 -2.08
C ARG A 244 -12.94 -28.08 -3.39
N ILE A 245 -13.89 -28.14 -4.33
CA ILE A 245 -13.82 -27.43 -5.62
C ILE A 245 -13.62 -25.92 -5.42
N VAL A 246 -14.35 -25.30 -4.49
CA VAL A 246 -14.26 -23.85 -4.22
C VAL A 246 -12.86 -23.46 -3.74
N ARG A 247 -12.26 -24.29 -2.86
CA ARG A 247 -10.91 -24.04 -2.32
C ARG A 247 -9.85 -24.15 -3.41
N ILE A 248 -9.93 -25.21 -4.22
CA ILE A 248 -8.99 -25.45 -5.33
C ILE A 248 -9.11 -24.36 -6.39
N SER A 249 -10.32 -24.02 -6.83
CA SER A 249 -10.54 -22.95 -7.81
C SER A 249 -9.98 -21.61 -7.33
N PHE A 250 -10.13 -21.30 -6.05
CA PHE A 250 -9.57 -20.07 -5.49
C PHE A 250 -8.04 -20.10 -5.41
N GLN A 251 -7.43 -21.23 -5.03
CA GLN A 251 -5.97 -21.40 -5.06
C GLN A 251 -5.42 -21.25 -6.49
N LEU A 252 -6.06 -21.88 -7.47
CA LEU A 252 -5.69 -21.75 -8.89
C LEU A 252 -5.82 -20.30 -9.37
N LEU A 253 -6.87 -19.59 -8.94
CA LEU A 253 -7.00 -18.16 -9.22
C LEU A 253 -5.85 -17.36 -8.62
N LEU A 254 -5.50 -17.57 -7.35
CA LEU A 254 -4.34 -16.89 -6.73
C LEU A 254 -3.06 -17.15 -7.52
N ILE A 255 -2.80 -18.42 -7.89
CA ILE A 255 -1.64 -18.80 -8.69
C ILE A 255 -1.65 -18.09 -10.04
N LEU A 256 -2.78 -18.07 -10.75
CA LEU A 256 -2.91 -17.41 -12.05
C LEU A 256 -2.58 -15.91 -11.95
N LEU A 257 -3.11 -15.22 -10.93
CA LEU A 257 -2.85 -13.79 -10.72
C LEU A 257 -1.38 -13.49 -10.34
N MET A 258 -0.76 -14.39 -9.57
CA MET A 258 0.68 -14.32 -9.25
C MET A 258 1.53 -14.50 -10.51
N VAL A 259 1.28 -15.55 -11.30
CA VAL A 259 1.98 -15.79 -12.57
C VAL A 259 1.81 -14.61 -13.51
N TYR A 260 0.60 -14.06 -13.60
CA TYR A 260 0.31 -12.89 -14.43
C TYR A 260 1.13 -11.66 -14.06
N SER A 261 1.16 -11.31 -12.77
CA SER A 261 1.85 -10.10 -12.32
C SER A 261 3.38 -10.25 -12.45
N VAL A 262 3.93 -11.42 -12.10
CA VAL A 262 5.37 -11.73 -12.31
C VAL A 262 5.73 -11.70 -13.79
N ARG A 263 4.89 -12.29 -14.65
CA ARG A 263 5.16 -12.33 -16.09
C ARG A 263 5.13 -10.94 -16.70
N LEU A 264 4.17 -10.09 -16.34
CA LEU A 264 4.15 -8.70 -16.77
C LEU A 264 5.39 -7.93 -16.28
N SER A 265 5.81 -8.14 -15.02
CA SER A 265 7.03 -7.53 -14.48
C SER A 265 8.26 -7.95 -15.27
N TYR A 266 8.35 -9.23 -15.67
CA TYR A 266 9.44 -9.71 -16.51
C TYR A 266 9.43 -9.03 -17.88
N LEU A 267 8.28 -9.01 -18.55
CA LEU A 267 8.13 -8.39 -19.88
C LEU A 267 8.45 -6.89 -19.85
N TYR A 268 8.06 -6.18 -18.78
CA TYR A 268 8.42 -4.77 -18.56
C TYR A 268 9.93 -4.56 -18.64
N THR A 269 10.71 -5.48 -18.06
CA THR A 269 12.17 -5.36 -18.04
C THR A 269 12.87 -5.96 -19.24
N SER A 270 12.27 -6.94 -19.90
CA SER A 270 12.94 -7.72 -20.96
C SER A 270 12.64 -7.22 -22.37
N LEU A 271 11.46 -6.63 -22.59
CA LEU A 271 11.11 -6.09 -23.90
C LEU A 271 11.76 -4.71 -24.06
N GLY A 272 12.62 -4.51 -25.05
CA GLY A 272 13.01 -3.17 -25.49
C GLY A 272 11.81 -2.53 -26.18
N GLY A 273 11.21 -1.49 -25.60
CA GLY A 273 9.95 -0.96 -26.12
C GLY A 273 9.33 0.17 -25.27
N PRO A 274 8.00 0.16 -25.04
CA PRO A 274 7.20 1.35 -24.74
C PRO A 274 7.45 2.03 -23.39
N TRP A 275 8.38 1.50 -22.61
CA TRP A 275 8.69 1.92 -21.25
C TRP A 275 9.55 3.20 -21.20
N ASP A 276 10.20 3.56 -22.31
CA ASP A 276 11.06 4.74 -22.44
C ASP A 276 11.02 5.30 -23.90
N GLY A 277 11.30 6.59 -24.09
CA GLY A 277 11.34 7.27 -25.41
C GLY A 277 10.34 8.43 -25.62
N ALA A 278 10.39 9.10 -26.78
CA ALA A 278 9.55 10.29 -27.07
C ALA A 278 8.04 9.98 -27.10
N ASP A 279 7.68 8.76 -27.51
CA ASP A 279 6.29 8.26 -27.56
C ASP A 279 5.95 7.35 -26.38
N TRP A 280 6.63 7.43 -25.24
CA TRP A 280 6.52 6.53 -24.07
C TRP A 280 5.10 6.36 -23.48
N ARG A 281 4.08 7.09 -23.94
CA ARG A 281 2.68 6.83 -23.55
C ARG A 281 2.22 5.48 -24.07
N TRP A 282 1.63 4.69 -23.19
CA TRP A 282 1.08 3.41 -23.55
C TRP A 282 -0.28 3.62 -24.18
N ASN A 283 -0.59 2.77 -25.15
CA ASN A 283 -1.90 2.63 -25.73
C ASN A 283 -2.25 1.14 -25.76
N TRP A 284 -3.51 0.86 -26.11
CA TRP A 284 -3.98 -0.52 -26.21
C TRP A 284 -3.19 -1.34 -27.23
N ASP A 285 -2.67 -0.73 -28.29
CA ASP A 285 -1.86 -1.43 -29.31
C ASP A 285 -0.52 -1.91 -28.74
N LYS A 286 0.17 -1.06 -27.99
CA LYS A 286 1.42 -1.41 -27.28
C LYS A 286 1.16 -2.46 -26.20
N TYR A 287 0.07 -2.32 -25.46
CA TYR A 287 -0.31 -3.33 -24.47
C TYR A 287 -0.63 -4.67 -25.13
N ALA A 288 -1.39 -4.68 -26.23
CA ALA A 288 -1.67 -5.89 -27.01
C ALA A 288 -0.37 -6.50 -27.58
N TRP A 289 0.56 -5.66 -28.04
CA TRP A 289 1.88 -6.09 -28.46
C TRP A 289 2.64 -6.76 -27.31
N ILE A 290 2.71 -6.16 -26.11
CA ILE A 290 3.30 -6.79 -24.91
C ILE A 290 2.64 -8.14 -24.63
N MET A 291 1.32 -8.19 -24.65
CA MET A 291 0.56 -9.41 -24.39
C MET A 291 0.81 -10.51 -25.42
N SER A 292 1.20 -10.18 -26.66
CA SER A 292 1.61 -11.17 -27.66
C SER A 292 2.89 -11.95 -27.27
N TYR A 293 3.68 -11.43 -26.32
CA TYR A 293 4.86 -12.10 -25.76
C TYR A 293 4.57 -12.84 -24.45
N PHE A 294 3.35 -12.76 -23.94
CA PHE A 294 3.02 -13.26 -22.61
C PHE A 294 3.30 -14.75 -22.44
N PHE A 295 2.98 -15.56 -23.45
CA PHE A 295 3.22 -17.01 -23.43
C PHE A 295 4.48 -17.46 -24.17
N LYS A 296 5.28 -16.53 -24.73
CA LYS A 296 6.52 -16.89 -25.45
C LYS A 296 7.64 -17.21 -24.46
N ILE A 297 8.23 -18.39 -24.58
CA ILE A 297 9.40 -18.79 -23.79
C ILE A 297 10.63 -18.36 -24.59
N TRP A 298 11.55 -17.63 -23.96
CA TRP A 298 12.80 -17.15 -24.54
C TRP A 298 13.96 -17.71 -23.75
#